data_AF-A0A9P5L7K0-F1
#
_entry.id   AF-A0A9P5L7K0-F1
#
_cell.length_a   1.000
_cell.length_b   1.000
_cell.length_c   1.000
_cell.angle_alpha   90.00
_cell.angle_beta   90.00
_cell.angle_gamma   90.00
#
_symmetry.space_group_name_H-M   'P 1'
#
loop_
_entity.id
_entity.type
_entity.pdbx_description
1 polymer ?
#
loop_
_entity_poly.entity_id
_entity_poly.type
_entity_poly.pdbx_seq_one_letter_code
_entity_poly.pdbx_strand_id
1 'polypeptide(L)'
;MDQQNEDDISPPPQWGFSPAEQYLIRHWDYVSTLSAGEQRRKLTHAFLLVEGSELNDLITPSSGVIPRTPTADEVRDILEPWRPTKIRLIAAQLLDYWDRDQVILRTDYAHPRGDEKMEEWIELQELEDMYFDEESLWWRILDDQALFNFGEAWDRVLDILPELVGRVAPGLLKRGLERHGKLDDDEKTEAQIQWASYCGPAPILIADAESFDTDSLRVIFPDTYGNIIRSSRIEPADIGTLKLMPERGQTVDSTWWADAEIGEKYKTDGEMALKLYVTNEEEQQR
;
A
#
# COMPACT_ATOMS: atom_id res chain seq x y z
N MET A 1 14.41 -3.02 -31.41
CA MET A 1 13.32 -2.18 -30.89
C MET A 1 13.90 -1.49 -29.69
N ASP A 2 14.16 -0.21 -29.95
CA ASP A 2 14.41 0.95 -29.09
C ASP A 2 15.29 0.80 -27.84
N GLN A 3 16.50 1.32 -28.02
CA GLN A 3 17.32 1.89 -26.95
C GLN A 3 16.49 3.02 -26.32
N GLN A 4 16.00 2.79 -25.11
CA GLN A 4 15.35 3.80 -24.29
C GLN A 4 16.27 5.02 -24.15
N ASN A 5 15.71 6.22 -24.32
CA ASN A 5 16.36 7.44 -23.86
C ASN A 5 16.41 7.37 -22.32
N GLU A 6 17.57 7.00 -21.76
CA GLU A 6 17.86 7.05 -20.32
C GLU A 6 17.77 8.47 -19.72
N ASP A 7 17.49 9.49 -20.55
CA ASP A 7 17.58 10.91 -20.21
C ASP A 7 16.32 11.54 -19.60
N ASP A 8 15.20 10.82 -19.43
CA ASP A 8 13.94 11.40 -18.89
C ASP A 8 13.45 10.78 -17.56
N ILE A 9 14.25 9.90 -16.94
CA ILE A 9 13.93 9.37 -15.62
C ILE A 9 14.40 10.39 -14.58
N SER A 10 13.44 10.96 -13.82
CA SER A 10 13.72 11.83 -12.68
C SER A 10 14.83 11.22 -11.81
N PRO A 11 15.86 11.99 -11.41
CA PRO A 11 16.95 11.45 -10.62
C PRO A 11 16.40 10.84 -9.32
N PRO A 12 16.99 9.74 -8.82
CA PRO A 12 16.53 9.15 -7.58
C PRO A 12 16.61 10.17 -6.45
N PRO A 13 15.66 10.13 -5.50
CA PRO A 13 15.68 11.04 -4.37
C PRO A 13 17.00 10.90 -3.60
N GLN A 14 17.39 11.95 -2.89
CA GLN A 14 18.53 11.88 -1.98
C GLN A 14 18.32 10.79 -0.91
N TRP A 15 19.39 10.17 -0.43
CA TRP A 15 19.29 9.20 0.66
C TRP A 15 18.78 9.86 1.93
N GLY A 16 17.91 9.16 2.65
CA GLY A 16 17.22 9.68 3.83
C GLY A 16 15.99 10.52 3.48
N PHE A 17 15.53 10.51 2.24
CA PHE A 17 14.31 11.22 1.83
C PHE A 17 13.06 10.53 2.36
N SER A 18 12.99 9.20 2.30
CA SER A 18 11.79 8.49 2.74
C SER A 18 11.72 8.39 4.28
N PRO A 19 10.53 8.44 4.88
CA PRO A 19 10.37 8.25 6.32
C PRO A 19 10.87 6.87 6.79
N ALA A 20 10.74 5.84 5.96
CA ALA A 20 11.26 4.51 6.25
C ALA A 20 12.79 4.48 6.27
N GLU A 21 13.46 5.18 5.33
CA GLU A 21 14.92 5.36 5.35
C GLU A 21 15.36 6.10 6.64
N GLN A 22 14.63 7.15 7.05
CA GLN A 22 14.88 7.87 8.31
C GLN A 22 14.74 6.96 9.54
N TYR A 23 13.73 6.09 9.55
CA TYR A 23 13.54 5.15 10.65
C TYR A 23 14.69 4.15 10.74
N LEU A 24 15.08 3.54 9.61
CA LEU A 24 16.17 2.56 9.57
C LEU A 24 17.47 3.13 10.13
N ILE A 25 17.93 4.31 9.68
CA ILE A 25 19.20 4.89 10.13
C ILE A 25 19.20 5.39 11.59
N ARG A 26 18.01 5.63 12.17
CA ARG A 26 17.88 6.06 13.57
C ARG A 26 17.81 4.89 14.54
N HIS A 27 17.28 3.76 14.07
CA HIS A 27 17.04 2.57 14.90
C HIS A 27 17.97 1.39 14.56
N TRP A 28 18.95 1.61 13.68
CA TRP A 28 19.97 0.62 13.38
C TRP A 28 20.83 0.30 14.60
N ASP A 29 20.97 -0.98 14.91
CA ASP A 29 21.79 -1.48 16.01
C ASP A 29 22.99 -2.27 15.45
N TYR A 30 24.16 -1.62 15.46
CA TYR A 30 25.43 -2.19 14.97
C TYR A 30 25.97 -3.34 15.81
N VAL A 31 25.46 -3.55 17.04
CA VAL A 31 25.85 -4.67 17.90
C VAL A 31 24.81 -5.78 17.91
N SER A 32 23.78 -5.67 17.06
CA SER A 32 22.75 -6.69 16.94
C SER A 32 23.33 -8.05 16.52
N THR A 33 22.77 -9.12 17.07
CA THR A 33 23.08 -10.49 16.64
C THR A 33 22.33 -10.90 15.38
N LEU A 34 21.38 -10.07 14.91
CA LEU A 34 20.64 -10.31 13.68
C LEU A 34 21.54 -10.05 12.47
N SER A 35 21.29 -10.77 11.37
CA SER A 35 21.86 -10.36 10.08
C SER A 35 21.28 -9.00 9.67
N ALA A 36 22.02 -8.25 8.85
CA ALA A 36 21.57 -6.95 8.36
C ALA A 36 20.21 -7.05 7.63
N GLY A 37 19.95 -8.13 6.89
CA GLY A 37 18.66 -8.35 6.23
C GLY A 37 17.51 -8.55 7.22
N GLU A 38 17.71 -9.37 8.26
CA GLU A 38 16.70 -9.59 9.30
C GLU A 38 16.42 -8.32 10.11
N GLN A 39 17.47 -7.56 10.42
CA GLN A 39 17.32 -6.28 11.12
C GLN A 39 16.54 -5.27 10.28
N ARG A 40 16.83 -5.17 8.97
CA ARG A 40 16.05 -4.31 8.06
C ARG A 40 14.59 -4.70 8.04
N ARG A 41 14.28 -5.98 7.81
CA ARG A 41 12.90 -6.47 7.84
C ARG A 41 12.22 -6.09 9.16
N LYS A 42 12.85 -6.40 10.29
CA LYS A 42 12.30 -6.08 11.62
C LYS A 42 12.02 -4.60 11.80
N LEU A 43 12.95 -3.73 11.39
CA LEU A 43 12.80 -2.28 11.50
C LEU A 43 11.75 -1.73 10.52
N THR A 44 11.63 -2.28 9.31
CA THR A 44 10.58 -1.90 8.36
C THR A 44 9.19 -2.23 8.92
N HIS A 45 9.00 -3.41 9.51
CA HIS A 45 7.73 -3.72 10.19
C HIS A 45 7.50 -2.88 11.44
N ALA A 46 8.55 -2.53 12.19
CA ALA A 46 8.41 -1.62 13.32
C ALA A 46 8.02 -0.22 12.85
N PHE A 47 8.57 0.27 11.73
CA PHE A 47 8.15 1.50 11.08
C PHE A 47 6.66 1.48 10.74
N LEU A 48 6.12 0.31 10.32
CA LEU A 48 4.68 0.20 10.02
C LEU A 48 3.78 0.63 11.19
N LEU A 49 4.27 0.50 12.42
CA LEU A 49 3.54 0.77 13.66
C LEU A 49 3.81 2.17 14.26
N VAL A 50 4.65 3.01 13.62
CA VAL A 50 5.04 4.32 14.15
C VAL A 50 3.92 5.36 13.99
N GLU A 51 3.56 6.07 15.04
CA GLU A 51 2.45 7.03 15.04
C GLU A 51 2.82 8.38 15.67
N GLY A 52 1.94 9.37 15.46
CA GLY A 52 1.97 10.62 16.19
C GLY A 52 3.22 11.46 15.93
N SER A 53 3.83 11.97 17.00
CA SER A 53 4.99 12.87 16.89
C SER A 53 6.22 12.17 16.31
N GLU A 54 6.42 10.89 16.62
CA GLU A 54 7.57 10.13 16.09
C GLU A 54 7.50 10.05 14.56
N LEU A 55 6.31 9.80 14.00
CA LEU A 55 6.12 9.82 12.56
C LEU A 55 6.42 11.20 11.96
N ASN A 56 5.94 12.28 12.58
CA ASN A 56 6.18 13.64 12.11
C ASN A 56 7.68 13.99 12.06
N ASP A 57 8.48 13.43 12.97
CA ASP A 57 9.94 13.64 13.03
C ASP A 57 10.70 12.88 11.92
N LEU A 58 10.04 11.97 11.21
CA LEU A 58 10.60 11.18 10.10
C LEU A 58 10.21 11.74 8.72
N ILE A 59 9.12 12.50 8.63
CA ILE A 59 8.60 13.01 7.36
C ILE A 59 9.50 14.12 6.82
N THR A 60 9.89 14.00 5.55
CA THR A 60 10.52 15.10 4.82
C THR A 60 9.45 16.13 4.47
N PRO A 61 9.53 17.37 5.00
CA PRO A 61 8.58 18.43 4.68
C PRO A 61 8.65 18.82 3.21
N SER A 62 7.60 19.48 2.70
CA SER A 62 7.53 19.97 1.32
C SER A 62 8.64 20.97 0.95
N SER A 63 9.39 21.49 1.92
CA SER A 63 10.60 22.28 1.70
C SER A 63 11.78 21.44 1.17
N GLY A 64 11.68 20.11 1.17
CA GLY A 64 12.70 19.17 0.69
C GLY A 64 13.87 18.97 1.66
N VAL A 65 13.84 19.60 2.83
CA VAL A 65 14.89 19.46 3.84
C VAL A 65 14.70 18.16 4.60
N ILE A 66 15.53 17.16 4.31
CA ILE A 66 15.46 15.87 5.00
C ILE A 66 15.75 16.02 6.50
N PRO A 67 15.06 15.27 7.38
CA PRO A 67 15.25 15.40 8.83
C PRO A 67 16.68 15.13 9.30
N ARG A 68 17.35 14.15 8.69
CA ARG A 68 18.75 13.81 8.98
C ARG A 68 19.43 13.31 7.70
N THR A 69 20.59 13.89 7.37
CA THR A 69 21.44 13.38 6.30
C THR A 69 22.11 12.06 6.73
N PRO A 70 21.93 10.95 5.99
CA PRO A 70 22.64 9.72 6.26
C PRO A 70 24.15 9.88 6.03
N THR A 71 24.95 9.17 6.82
CA THR A 71 26.40 9.06 6.59
C THR A 71 26.70 8.11 5.42
N ALA A 72 27.91 8.19 4.87
CA ALA A 72 28.32 7.29 3.78
C ALA A 72 28.29 5.81 4.18
N ASP A 73 28.64 5.50 5.43
CA ASP A 73 28.58 4.14 5.97
C ASP A 73 27.14 3.66 6.12
N GLU A 74 26.22 4.51 6.60
CA GLU A 74 24.79 4.17 6.67
C GLU A 74 24.17 3.93 5.30
N VAL A 75 24.54 4.72 4.29
CA VAL A 75 24.09 4.47 2.91
C VAL A 75 24.58 3.11 2.44
N ARG A 76 25.89 2.84 2.55
CA ARG A 76 26.51 1.60 2.05
C ARG A 76 26.01 0.36 2.78
N ASP A 77 25.88 0.41 4.09
CA ASP A 77 25.67 -0.78 4.93
C ASP A 77 24.17 -1.05 5.22
N ILE A 78 23.35 0.01 5.23
CA ILE A 78 21.93 -0.04 5.61
C ILE A 78 21.02 0.15 4.39
N LEU A 79 21.14 1.29 3.70
CA LEU A 79 20.10 1.75 2.75
C LEU A 79 20.27 1.19 1.33
N GLU A 80 21.48 1.26 0.78
CA GLU A 80 21.79 0.80 -0.59
C GLU A 80 21.49 -0.69 -0.79
N PRO A 81 21.86 -1.60 0.13
CA PRO A 81 21.56 -3.01 -0.08
C PRO A 81 20.09 -3.35 0.21
N TRP A 82 19.29 -2.41 0.70
CA TRP A 82 17.86 -2.62 0.99
C TRP A 82 17.00 -2.32 -0.22
N ARG A 83 17.27 -1.19 -0.88
CA ARG A 83 16.48 -0.72 -2.02
C ARG A 83 17.37 -0.37 -3.21
N PRO A 84 17.27 -1.15 -4.31
CA PRO A 84 17.75 -0.71 -5.61
C PRO A 84 17.10 0.61 -6.03
N THR A 85 17.76 1.34 -6.93
CA THR A 85 17.29 2.64 -7.45
C THR A 85 15.83 2.61 -7.91
N LYS A 86 15.41 1.54 -8.62
CA LYS A 86 14.02 1.36 -9.09
C LYS A 86 13.00 1.44 -7.93
N ILE A 87 13.26 0.74 -6.82
CA ILE A 87 12.37 0.75 -5.65
C ILE A 87 12.35 2.12 -4.98
N ARG A 88 13.47 2.85 -4.98
CA ARG A 88 13.53 4.21 -4.40
C ARG A 88 12.73 5.22 -5.21
N LEU A 89 12.73 5.09 -6.54
CA LEU A 89 11.92 5.91 -7.43
C LEU A 89 10.41 5.62 -7.22
N ILE A 90 10.02 4.35 -7.13
CA ILE A 90 8.64 3.95 -6.82
C ILE A 90 8.20 4.51 -5.46
N ALA A 91 9.04 4.36 -4.42
CA ALA A 91 8.74 4.89 -3.09
C ALA A 91 8.56 6.41 -3.09
N ALA A 92 9.35 7.15 -3.88
CA ALA A 92 9.18 8.60 -4.01
C ALA A 92 7.83 8.96 -4.65
N GLN A 93 7.44 8.25 -5.71
CA GLN A 93 6.12 8.46 -6.34
C GLN A 93 4.99 8.18 -5.36
N LEU A 94 5.04 7.07 -4.61
CA LEU A 94 4.04 6.73 -3.59
C LEU A 94 3.94 7.75 -2.45
N LEU A 95 5.00 8.53 -2.19
CA LEU A 95 5.00 9.58 -1.16
C LEU A 95 4.45 10.92 -1.69
N ASP A 96 4.72 11.25 -2.96
CA ASP A 96 4.30 12.50 -3.59
C ASP A 96 2.87 12.42 -4.14
N TYR A 97 2.46 11.25 -4.64
CA TYR A 97 1.12 11.02 -5.13
C TYR A 97 0.16 10.77 -3.97
N TRP A 98 -0.66 11.78 -3.69
CA TRP A 98 -1.79 11.66 -2.76
C TRP A 98 -3.03 11.04 -3.41
N ASP A 99 -2.99 10.82 -4.73
CA ASP A 99 -4.09 10.20 -5.45
C ASP A 99 -4.17 8.71 -5.09
N ARG A 100 -5.39 8.22 -4.94
CA ARG A 100 -5.71 6.90 -4.40
C ARG A 100 -5.66 5.81 -5.47
N ASP A 101 -4.72 6.00 -6.38
CA ASP A 101 -4.53 5.19 -7.55
C ASP A 101 -4.00 3.81 -7.17
N GLN A 102 -4.59 2.80 -7.78
CA GLN A 102 -4.38 1.40 -7.44
C GLN A 102 -3.03 0.92 -7.98
N VAL A 103 -2.35 0.08 -7.21
CA VAL A 103 -1.08 -0.54 -7.62
C VAL A 103 -1.33 -1.98 -8.01
N ILE A 104 -0.80 -2.41 -9.15
CA ILE A 104 -0.79 -3.80 -9.60
C ILE A 104 0.54 -4.44 -9.19
N LEU A 105 0.47 -5.51 -8.41
CA LEU A 105 1.61 -6.29 -7.92
C LEU A 105 1.56 -7.69 -8.51
N ARG A 106 2.56 -8.05 -9.30
CA ARG A 106 2.72 -9.43 -9.75
C ARG A 106 3.58 -10.21 -8.77
N THR A 107 3.05 -11.33 -8.29
CA THR A 107 3.70 -12.20 -7.32
C THR A 107 4.03 -13.59 -7.85
N ASP A 108 3.34 -14.02 -8.92
CA ASP A 108 3.65 -15.26 -9.63
C ASP A 108 4.21 -15.01 -11.03
N TYR A 109 5.23 -15.79 -11.37
CA TYR A 109 5.96 -15.73 -12.64
C TYR A 109 6.06 -17.10 -13.31
N ALA A 110 5.41 -18.12 -12.75
CA ALA A 110 5.49 -19.48 -13.26
C ALA A 110 4.47 -19.75 -14.36
N HIS A 111 3.37 -18.97 -14.41
CA HIS A 111 2.31 -19.18 -15.38
C HIS A 111 2.79 -18.93 -16.84
N PRO A 112 2.59 -19.87 -17.79
CA PRO A 112 3.12 -19.76 -19.16
C PRO A 112 2.61 -18.57 -19.98
N ARG A 113 1.40 -18.09 -19.70
CA ARG A 113 0.81 -16.88 -20.31
C ARG A 113 0.82 -15.68 -19.36
N GLY A 114 1.63 -15.72 -18.29
CA GLY A 114 1.63 -14.66 -17.27
C GLY A 114 1.98 -13.30 -17.88
N ASP A 115 3.01 -13.24 -18.72
CA ASP A 115 3.44 -11.99 -19.36
C ASP A 115 2.38 -11.44 -20.34
N GLU A 116 1.81 -12.32 -21.18
CA GLU A 116 0.74 -11.99 -22.11
C GLU A 116 -0.50 -11.43 -21.38
N LYS A 117 -0.90 -12.07 -20.27
CA LYS A 117 -2.04 -11.61 -19.46
C LYS A 117 -1.78 -10.28 -18.78
N MET A 118 -0.57 -10.05 -18.29
CA MET A 118 -0.21 -8.76 -17.70
C MET A 118 -0.31 -7.64 -18.74
N GLU A 119 0.19 -7.87 -19.96
CA GLU A 119 0.08 -6.93 -21.08
C GLU A 119 -1.40 -6.66 -21.43
N GLU A 120 -2.21 -7.71 -21.60
CA GLU A 120 -3.66 -7.60 -21.86
C GLU A 120 -4.38 -6.76 -20.79
N TRP A 121 -4.06 -6.97 -19.50
CA TRP A 121 -4.70 -6.24 -18.41
C TRP A 121 -4.25 -4.77 -18.33
N ILE A 122 -2.98 -4.47 -18.63
CA ILE A 122 -2.46 -3.10 -18.66
C ILE A 122 -3.07 -2.32 -19.84
N GLU A 123 -3.10 -2.92 -21.04
CA GLU A 123 -3.74 -2.32 -22.22
C GLU A 123 -5.22 -2.01 -21.95
N LEU A 124 -5.93 -2.91 -21.27
CA LEU A 124 -7.31 -2.66 -20.90
C LEU A 124 -7.45 -1.46 -19.96
N GLN A 125 -6.53 -1.28 -19.00
CA GLN A 125 -6.54 -0.11 -18.12
C GLN A 125 -6.29 1.19 -18.88
N GLU A 126 -5.37 1.21 -19.85
CA GLU A 126 -5.14 2.39 -20.70
C GLU A 126 -6.36 2.73 -21.55
N LEU A 127 -7.11 1.71 -21.99
CA LEU A 127 -8.33 1.90 -22.78
C LEU A 127 -9.51 2.41 -21.92
N GLU A 128 -9.61 1.97 -20.67
CA GLU A 128 -10.77 2.25 -19.80
C GLU A 128 -10.57 3.45 -18.87
N ASP A 129 -9.38 3.65 -18.31
CA ASP A 129 -9.04 4.81 -17.48
C ASP A 129 -8.33 5.86 -18.32
N MET A 130 -9.06 6.90 -18.71
CA MET A 130 -8.52 8.03 -19.49
C MET A 130 -7.38 8.80 -18.81
N TYR A 131 -7.13 8.53 -17.52
CA TYR A 131 -6.03 9.09 -16.74
C TYR A 131 -4.91 8.08 -16.48
N PHE A 132 -5.07 6.82 -16.92
CA PHE A 132 -4.02 5.83 -16.87
C PHE A 132 -3.18 5.87 -18.14
N ASP A 133 -1.88 5.98 -17.95
CA ASP A 133 -0.86 5.99 -19.00
C ASP A 133 0.34 5.25 -18.43
N GLU A 134 0.70 4.09 -18.99
CA GLU A 134 1.76 3.24 -18.44
C GLU A 134 3.09 4.00 -18.37
N GLU A 135 3.38 4.85 -19.36
CA GLU A 135 4.61 5.63 -19.41
C GLU A 135 4.72 6.59 -18.20
N SER A 136 3.64 7.30 -17.85
CA SER A 136 3.60 8.24 -16.73
C SER A 136 3.39 7.55 -15.38
N LEU A 137 2.76 6.37 -15.37
CA LEU A 137 2.33 5.66 -14.17
C LEU A 137 3.03 4.32 -13.97
N TRP A 138 4.20 4.13 -14.59
CA TRP A 138 5.02 2.93 -14.52
C TRP A 138 5.27 2.43 -13.09
N TRP A 139 5.29 3.33 -12.11
CA TRP A 139 5.48 3.02 -10.69
C TRP A 139 4.28 2.28 -10.04
N ARG A 140 3.13 2.24 -10.72
CA ARG A 140 1.93 1.47 -10.33
C ARG A 140 1.99 0.02 -10.77
N ILE A 141 2.87 -0.33 -11.72
CA ILE A 141 3.03 -1.71 -12.21
C ILE A 141 4.28 -2.31 -11.56
N LEU A 142 4.08 -3.05 -10.47
CA LEU A 142 5.12 -3.80 -9.76
C LEU A 142 5.28 -5.17 -10.41
N ASP A 143 5.83 -5.17 -11.62
CA ASP A 143 6.16 -6.38 -12.37
C ASP A 143 7.69 -6.50 -12.57
N ASP A 144 8.34 -7.23 -11.67
CA ASP A 144 9.77 -7.55 -11.72
C ASP A 144 10.04 -8.82 -10.89
N GLN A 145 10.31 -9.94 -11.57
CA GLN A 145 10.51 -11.24 -10.93
C GLN A 145 11.61 -11.22 -9.86
N ALA A 146 12.67 -10.43 -10.06
CA ALA A 146 13.78 -10.37 -9.11
C ALA A 146 13.41 -9.66 -7.81
N LEU A 147 12.36 -8.83 -7.84
CA LEU A 147 11.95 -7.98 -6.72
C LEU A 147 10.66 -8.45 -6.06
N PHE A 148 9.70 -9.00 -6.83
CA PHE A 148 8.33 -9.19 -6.39
C PHE A 148 7.82 -10.63 -6.44
N ASN A 149 8.67 -11.60 -6.79
CA ASN A 149 8.30 -13.02 -6.79
C ASN A 149 8.14 -13.58 -5.36
N PHE A 150 7.02 -13.25 -4.74
CA PHE A 150 6.68 -13.62 -3.37
C PHE A 150 5.69 -14.78 -3.26
N GLY A 151 5.09 -15.20 -4.38
CA GLY A 151 3.98 -16.15 -4.38
C GLY A 151 2.83 -15.65 -3.49
N GLU A 152 2.31 -16.52 -2.61
CA GLU A 152 1.20 -16.17 -1.71
C GLU A 152 1.54 -15.10 -0.67
N ALA A 153 2.83 -14.92 -0.34
CA ALA A 153 3.31 -14.00 0.68
C ALA A 153 3.45 -12.57 0.14
N TRP A 154 2.39 -12.04 -0.48
CA TRP A 154 2.37 -10.71 -1.10
C TRP A 154 2.81 -9.60 -0.15
N ASP A 155 2.52 -9.75 1.15
CA ASP A 155 2.81 -8.79 2.21
C ASP A 155 4.32 -8.56 2.39
N ARG A 156 5.16 -9.46 1.87
CA ARG A 156 6.61 -9.24 1.76
C ARG A 156 6.98 -8.06 0.88
N VAL A 157 6.09 -7.57 0.03
CA VAL A 157 6.29 -6.28 -0.67
C VAL A 157 6.50 -5.14 0.33
N LEU A 158 5.88 -5.21 1.52
CA LEU A 158 6.03 -4.22 2.58
C LEU A 158 7.41 -4.29 3.27
N ASP A 159 8.22 -5.34 3.05
CA ASP A 159 9.62 -5.36 3.48
C ASP A 159 10.45 -4.31 2.73
N ILE A 160 10.03 -3.99 1.50
CA ILE A 160 10.76 -3.13 0.56
C ILE A 160 9.98 -1.87 0.18
N LEU A 161 8.65 -1.86 0.27
CA LEU A 161 7.76 -0.73 -0.06
C LEU A 161 6.65 -0.55 1.01
N PRO A 162 6.98 -0.29 2.29
CA PRO A 162 6.00 0.13 3.31
C PRO A 162 5.17 1.36 2.92
N GLU A 163 5.61 2.16 1.94
CA GLU A 163 4.87 3.31 1.43
C GLU A 163 3.55 2.93 0.74
N LEU A 164 3.40 1.67 0.27
CA LEU A 164 2.15 1.18 -0.34
C LEU A 164 0.94 1.27 0.59
N VAL A 165 1.18 1.11 1.89
CA VAL A 165 0.11 1.18 2.90
C VAL A 165 0.03 2.56 3.52
N GLY A 166 0.63 3.57 2.88
CA GLY A 166 0.56 4.97 3.26
C GLY A 166 0.97 5.27 4.71
N ARG A 167 1.14 6.55 5.00
CA ARG A 167 0.87 7.07 6.34
C ARG A 167 0.01 8.30 6.19
N VAL A 168 -1.17 8.06 5.64
CA VAL A 168 -2.23 9.05 5.45
C VAL A 168 -2.65 9.58 6.82
N ALA A 169 -2.88 10.90 6.91
CA ALA A 169 -3.18 11.63 8.13
C ALA A 169 -4.19 10.88 9.05
N PRO A 170 -3.79 10.47 10.28
CA PRO A 170 -4.60 9.68 11.22
C PRO A 170 -5.99 10.25 11.54
N GLY A 171 -6.23 11.52 11.23
CA GLY A 171 -7.49 12.21 11.51
C GLY A 171 -8.65 11.92 10.56
N LEU A 172 -8.43 11.34 9.38
CA LEU A 172 -9.51 11.08 8.42
C LEU A 172 -10.35 9.85 8.77
N LEU A 173 -9.70 8.78 9.26
CA LEU A 173 -10.38 7.57 9.71
C LEU A 173 -11.32 7.89 10.89
N LYS A 174 -10.80 8.60 11.91
CA LYS A 174 -11.57 8.99 13.11
C LYS A 174 -12.76 9.91 12.78
N ARG A 175 -12.57 10.90 11.91
CA ARG A 175 -13.62 11.90 11.56
C ARG A 175 -14.78 11.33 10.75
N GLY A 176 -14.61 10.23 10.03
CA GLY A 176 -15.73 9.61 9.32
C GLY A 176 -16.48 8.59 10.16
N LEU A 177 -15.78 7.84 11.04
CA LEU A 177 -16.42 6.96 12.03
C LEU A 177 -17.40 7.72 12.93
N GLU A 178 -17.08 8.97 13.29
CA GLU A 178 -17.96 9.85 14.08
C GLU A 178 -19.23 10.31 13.31
N ARG A 179 -19.26 10.24 11.97
CA ARG A 179 -20.40 10.74 11.15
C ARG A 179 -21.57 9.78 11.04
N HIS A 180 -21.37 8.48 11.27
CA HIS A 180 -22.37 7.43 10.95
C HIS A 180 -23.39 7.13 12.08
N GLY A 181 -23.73 8.13 12.90
CA GLY A 181 -24.72 7.97 13.98
C GLY A 181 -26.10 7.42 13.51
N LYS A 182 -26.76 6.65 14.38
CA LYS A 182 -28.10 6.03 14.23
C LYS A 182 -28.31 4.98 13.12
N LEU A 183 -27.27 4.26 12.72
CA LEU A 183 -27.46 2.97 12.01
C LEU A 183 -27.74 1.84 13.02
N ASP A 184 -28.26 0.70 12.57
CA ASP A 184 -28.23 -0.53 13.39
C ASP A 184 -26.81 -1.08 13.46
N ASP A 185 -26.52 -2.03 14.36
CA ASP A 185 -25.13 -2.43 14.63
C ASP A 185 -24.48 -3.15 13.44
N ASP A 186 -25.26 -3.83 12.60
CA ASP A 186 -24.77 -4.52 11.40
C ASP A 186 -24.48 -3.51 10.28
N GLU A 187 -25.39 -2.57 10.01
CA GLU A 187 -25.20 -1.49 9.05
C GLU A 187 -24.10 -0.52 9.49
N LYS A 188 -23.94 -0.26 10.80
CA LYS A 188 -22.79 0.48 11.34
C LYS A 188 -21.50 -0.23 11.00
N THR A 189 -21.41 -1.53 11.25
CA THR A 189 -20.18 -2.30 11.03
C THR A 189 -19.78 -2.27 9.56
N GLU A 190 -20.71 -2.53 8.63
CA GLU A 190 -20.43 -2.47 7.19
C GLU A 190 -20.05 -1.05 6.74
N ALA A 191 -20.77 -0.01 7.19
CA ALA A 191 -20.44 1.38 6.87
C ALA A 191 -19.04 1.77 7.40
N GLN A 192 -18.65 1.27 8.56
CA GLN A 192 -17.34 1.52 9.14
C GLN A 192 -16.23 0.74 8.42
N ILE A 193 -16.47 -0.49 7.95
CA ILE A 193 -15.55 -1.27 7.09
C ILE A 193 -15.38 -0.57 5.74
N GLN A 194 -16.48 -0.14 5.14
CA GLN A 194 -16.47 0.63 3.89
C GLN A 194 -15.68 1.91 4.05
N TRP A 195 -15.94 2.66 5.13
CA TRP A 195 -15.20 3.88 5.41
C TRP A 195 -13.73 3.64 5.72
N ALA A 196 -13.38 2.55 6.40
CA ALA A 196 -11.99 2.21 6.68
C ALA A 196 -11.23 1.83 5.40
N SER A 197 -11.84 1.01 4.55
CA SER A 197 -11.30 0.64 3.23
C SER A 197 -11.19 1.86 2.32
N TYR A 198 -12.13 2.80 2.45
CA TYR A 198 -12.05 4.09 1.78
C TYR A 198 -10.93 4.91 2.39
N CYS A 199 -11.02 5.39 3.62
CA CYS A 199 -10.01 6.30 4.20
C CYS A 199 -8.59 5.72 4.33
N GLY A 200 -8.43 4.41 4.18
CA GLY A 200 -7.15 3.75 4.10
C GLY A 200 -6.32 4.13 2.85
N PRO A 201 -5.16 3.46 2.70
CA PRO A 201 -4.32 3.51 1.51
C PRO A 201 -5.06 3.03 0.26
N ALA A 202 -4.45 3.24 -0.90
CA ALA A 202 -5.00 2.72 -2.15
C ALA A 202 -5.10 1.18 -2.11
N PRO A 203 -6.12 0.58 -2.76
CA PRO A 203 -6.18 -0.85 -2.94
C PRO A 203 -4.96 -1.38 -3.69
N ILE A 204 -4.52 -2.58 -3.34
CA ILE A 204 -3.46 -3.28 -4.07
C ILE A 204 -4.12 -4.42 -4.83
N LEU A 205 -3.88 -4.45 -6.15
CA LEU A 205 -4.29 -5.51 -7.05
C LEU A 205 -3.13 -6.50 -7.16
N ILE A 206 -3.38 -7.78 -6.99
CA ILE A 206 -2.36 -8.82 -6.96
C ILE A 206 -2.61 -9.81 -8.09
N ALA A 207 -1.62 -9.91 -8.98
CA ALA A 207 -1.50 -10.99 -9.96
C ALA A 207 -0.73 -12.14 -9.32
N ASP A 208 -1.48 -13.02 -8.64
CA ASP A 208 -0.97 -14.27 -8.09
C ASP A 208 -1.23 -15.44 -9.07
N ALA A 209 -0.84 -16.66 -8.68
CA ALA A 209 -0.99 -17.83 -9.54
C ALA A 209 -2.47 -18.08 -9.92
N GLU A 210 -3.39 -17.91 -8.97
CA GLU A 210 -4.83 -18.05 -9.21
C GLU A 210 -5.32 -16.99 -10.20
N SER A 211 -4.79 -15.76 -10.12
CA SER A 211 -5.21 -14.68 -11.03
C SER A 211 -5.03 -15.04 -12.50
N PHE A 212 -3.95 -15.73 -12.84
CA PHE A 212 -3.71 -16.17 -14.21
C PHE A 212 -4.61 -17.33 -14.64
N ASP A 213 -5.02 -18.20 -13.72
CA ASP A 213 -5.92 -19.31 -13.99
C ASP A 213 -7.38 -18.85 -14.14
N THR A 214 -7.81 -17.89 -13.31
CA THR A 214 -9.20 -17.42 -13.23
C THR A 214 -9.49 -16.17 -14.05
N ASP A 215 -8.45 -15.52 -14.57
CA ASP A 215 -8.55 -14.26 -15.29
C ASP A 215 -9.13 -13.10 -14.44
N SER A 216 -8.74 -13.09 -13.16
CA SER A 216 -9.17 -12.07 -12.19
C SER A 216 -8.08 -11.75 -11.19
N LEU A 217 -7.90 -10.47 -10.85
CA LEU A 217 -6.88 -10.06 -9.88
C LEU A 217 -7.43 -10.20 -8.47
N ARG A 218 -6.56 -10.54 -7.51
CA ARG A 218 -6.92 -10.38 -6.09
C ARG A 218 -6.86 -8.91 -5.73
N VAL A 219 -7.92 -8.35 -5.19
CA VAL A 219 -7.90 -7.00 -4.64
C VAL A 219 -7.81 -7.08 -3.12
N ILE A 220 -6.95 -6.28 -2.53
CA ILE A 220 -6.85 -6.08 -1.08
C ILE A 220 -7.02 -4.61 -0.73
N PHE A 221 -7.79 -4.35 0.32
CA PHE A 221 -7.93 -3.04 0.94
C PHE A 221 -7.10 -3.06 2.23
N PRO A 222 -5.86 -2.54 2.22
CA PRO A 222 -5.04 -2.51 3.41
C PRO A 222 -5.46 -1.37 4.35
N ASP A 223 -5.07 -1.47 5.62
CA ASP A 223 -5.00 -0.33 6.53
C ASP A 223 -3.58 0.28 6.56
N THR A 224 -3.37 1.33 7.36
CA THR A 224 -2.06 2.00 7.47
C THR A 224 -0.95 1.19 8.14
N TYR A 225 -1.27 0.00 8.65
CA TYR A 225 -0.34 -0.94 9.26
C TYR A 225 -0.07 -2.15 8.36
N GLY A 226 -0.72 -2.22 7.19
CA GLY A 226 -0.66 -3.34 6.26
C GLY A 226 -1.56 -4.53 6.63
N ASN A 227 -2.50 -4.37 7.55
CA ASN A 227 -3.53 -5.39 7.77
C ASN A 227 -4.56 -5.33 6.65
N ILE A 228 -5.10 -6.47 6.27
CA ILE A 228 -6.20 -6.55 5.30
C ILE A 228 -7.49 -6.16 6.02
N ILE A 229 -8.15 -5.10 5.55
CA ILE A 229 -9.51 -4.73 5.95
C ILE A 229 -10.51 -5.64 5.24
N ARG A 230 -10.36 -5.74 3.92
CA ARG A 230 -11.24 -6.51 3.03
C ARG A 230 -10.44 -7.05 1.84
N SER A 231 -10.83 -8.21 1.30
CA SER A 231 -10.22 -8.77 0.10
C SER A 231 -11.17 -9.61 -0.74
N SER A 232 -11.00 -9.58 -2.06
CA SER A 232 -11.82 -10.35 -3.01
C SER A 232 -11.05 -10.59 -4.32
N ARG A 233 -11.77 -11.10 -5.33
CA ARG A 233 -11.32 -11.16 -6.72
C ARG A 233 -12.07 -10.10 -7.53
N ILE A 234 -11.37 -9.49 -8.48
CA ILE A 234 -11.93 -8.50 -9.40
C ILE A 234 -11.53 -8.82 -10.83
N GLU A 235 -12.47 -8.65 -11.76
CA GLU A 235 -12.18 -8.78 -13.19
C GLU A 235 -11.39 -7.55 -13.68
N PRO A 236 -10.46 -7.69 -14.64
CA PRO A 236 -9.69 -6.57 -15.16
C PRO A 236 -10.54 -5.38 -15.63
N ALA A 237 -11.70 -5.64 -16.24
CA ALA A 237 -12.63 -4.61 -16.72
C ALA A 237 -13.33 -3.83 -15.60
N ASP A 238 -13.30 -4.34 -14.36
CA ASP A 238 -13.90 -3.66 -13.21
C ASP A 238 -12.89 -2.78 -12.45
N ILE A 239 -11.59 -2.86 -12.77
CA ILE A 239 -10.55 -2.09 -12.05
C ILE A 239 -10.78 -0.58 -12.16
N GLY A 240 -11.21 -0.07 -13.33
CA GLY A 240 -11.53 1.34 -13.50
C GLY A 240 -12.65 1.82 -12.56
N THR A 241 -13.56 0.93 -12.18
CA THR A 241 -14.67 1.24 -11.27
C THR A 241 -14.22 1.35 -9.81
N LEU A 242 -13.18 0.62 -9.39
CA LEU A 242 -12.61 0.71 -8.04
C LEU A 242 -12.16 2.14 -7.69
N LYS A 243 -11.64 2.89 -8.68
CA LYS A 243 -11.22 4.29 -8.53
C LYS A 243 -12.39 5.25 -8.28
N LEU A 244 -13.54 4.98 -8.91
CA LEU A 244 -14.67 5.92 -8.99
C LEU A 244 -15.82 5.65 -8.01
N MET A 245 -15.99 4.40 -7.57
CA MET A 245 -17.19 3.98 -6.82
C MET A 245 -17.21 4.39 -5.33
N PRO A 246 -16.08 4.40 -4.59
CA PRO A 246 -16.08 4.86 -3.21
C PRO A 246 -16.41 6.35 -3.06
N GLU A 247 -16.01 7.19 -4.03
CA GLU A 247 -16.32 8.63 -4.06
C GLU A 247 -17.82 8.93 -4.28
N ARG A 248 -18.54 7.98 -4.89
CA ARG A 248 -19.96 8.15 -5.29
C ARG A 248 -20.94 7.42 -4.37
N GLY A 249 -20.46 6.72 -3.34
CA GLY A 249 -21.30 5.92 -2.45
C GLY A 249 -21.97 4.73 -3.14
N GLN A 250 -21.39 4.23 -4.23
CA GLN A 250 -21.99 3.23 -5.12
C GLN A 250 -21.41 1.80 -4.93
N THR A 251 -20.56 1.56 -3.93
CA THR A 251 -19.83 0.30 -3.79
C THR A 251 -20.67 -0.91 -3.37
N VAL A 252 -21.93 -0.73 -2.99
CA VAL A 252 -22.70 -1.78 -2.26
C VAL A 252 -23.20 -2.91 -3.17
N ASP A 253 -23.32 -2.66 -4.49
CA ASP A 253 -23.91 -3.62 -5.43
C ASP A 253 -22.89 -4.38 -6.28
N SER A 254 -21.58 -4.06 -6.20
CA SER A 254 -20.57 -4.83 -6.92
C SER A 254 -20.30 -6.16 -6.22
N THR A 255 -20.19 -7.23 -7.00
CA THR A 255 -19.91 -8.58 -6.48
C THR A 255 -18.56 -8.62 -5.76
N TRP A 256 -17.53 -7.95 -6.31
CA TRP A 256 -16.21 -7.86 -5.69
C TRP A 256 -16.20 -7.10 -4.35
N TRP A 257 -17.23 -6.29 -4.03
CA TRP A 257 -17.37 -5.68 -2.71
C TRP A 257 -18.25 -6.53 -1.80
N ALA A 258 -19.47 -6.84 -2.26
CA ALA A 258 -20.49 -7.53 -1.48
C ALA A 258 -20.03 -8.91 -1.00
N ASP A 259 -19.37 -9.68 -1.88
CA ASP A 259 -18.90 -11.04 -1.57
C ASP A 259 -17.48 -11.09 -1.01
N ALA A 260 -16.86 -9.92 -0.78
CA ALA A 260 -15.49 -9.86 -0.30
C ALA A 260 -15.35 -10.34 1.15
N GLU A 261 -14.24 -10.99 1.44
CA GLU A 261 -13.90 -11.43 2.78
C GLU A 261 -13.39 -10.27 3.63
N ILE A 262 -13.96 -10.13 4.83
CA ILE A 262 -13.46 -9.21 5.86
C ILE A 262 -12.24 -9.84 6.53
N GLY A 263 -11.14 -9.09 6.62
CA GLY A 263 -9.93 -9.58 7.26
C GLY A 263 -10.14 -9.86 8.75
N GLU A 264 -9.45 -10.88 9.29
CA GLU A 264 -9.64 -11.37 10.67
C GLU A 264 -9.61 -10.28 11.74
N LYS A 265 -8.71 -9.29 11.61
CA LYS A 265 -8.61 -8.19 12.58
C LYS A 265 -9.80 -7.23 12.59
N TYR A 266 -10.58 -7.24 11.51
CA TYR A 266 -11.74 -6.38 11.27
C TYR A 266 -13.08 -7.12 11.41
N LYS A 267 -13.07 -8.44 11.64
CA LYS A 267 -14.25 -9.19 12.09
C LYS A 267 -14.69 -8.70 13.47
N THR A 268 -15.94 -8.93 13.87
CA THR A 268 -16.60 -8.31 15.03
C THR A 268 -15.82 -8.41 16.36
N ASP A 269 -15.04 -9.47 16.57
CA ASP A 269 -14.20 -9.72 17.75
C ASP A 269 -12.70 -9.47 17.51
N GLY A 270 -12.34 -8.96 16.34
CA GLY A 270 -10.98 -8.66 15.92
C GLY A 270 -10.37 -7.44 16.62
N GLU A 271 -9.04 -7.42 16.74
CA GLU A 271 -8.31 -6.35 17.43
C GLU A 271 -8.61 -4.96 16.87
N MET A 272 -8.69 -4.81 15.54
CA MET A 272 -8.95 -3.53 14.88
C MET A 272 -10.43 -3.17 14.97
N ALA A 273 -11.31 -4.14 14.84
CA ALA A 273 -12.74 -3.96 15.07
C ALA A 273 -13.03 -3.41 16.47
N LEU A 274 -12.40 -3.96 17.51
CA LEU A 274 -12.57 -3.47 18.88
C LEU A 274 -12.08 -2.03 19.06
N LYS A 275 -11.03 -1.61 18.35
CA LYS A 275 -10.52 -0.23 18.37
C LYS A 275 -11.39 0.75 17.57
N LEU A 276 -12.10 0.28 16.53
CA LEU A 276 -12.83 1.10 15.57
C LEU A 276 -14.34 1.16 15.83
N TYR A 277 -14.93 0.08 16.36
CA TYR A 277 -16.38 -0.12 16.46
C TYR A 277 -16.93 -0.05 17.88
N VAL A 278 -16.08 -0.23 18.90
CA VAL A 278 -16.50 0.00 20.29
C VAL A 278 -16.53 1.51 20.54
N THR A 279 -17.68 2.10 20.27
CA THR A 279 -18.05 3.38 20.88
C THR A 279 -17.94 3.20 22.39
N ASN A 280 -16.98 3.88 23.02
CA ASN A 280 -16.97 4.06 24.45
C ASN A 280 -18.29 4.75 24.84
N GLU A 281 -19.31 3.96 25.22
CA GLU A 281 -20.49 4.48 25.93
C GLU A 281 -20.07 5.20 27.23
N GLU A 282 -18.84 4.96 27.70
CA GLU A 282 -18.24 5.62 28.86
C GLU A 282 -17.73 7.05 28.60
N GLU A 283 -17.52 7.48 27.35
CA GLU A 283 -17.05 8.85 27.04
C GLU A 283 -18.19 9.88 26.92
N GLN A 284 -19.46 9.46 26.90
CA GLN A 284 -20.62 10.38 26.89
C GLN A 284 -21.16 10.74 28.29
N GLN A 285 -20.49 10.31 29.38
CA GLN A 285 -20.89 10.64 30.76
C GLN A 285 -19.84 11.41 31.57
N ARG A 286 -18.88 12.11 30.94
CA ARG A 286 -17.98 13.05 31.65
C ARG A 286 -18.17 14.50 31.23
#